data_AF-A0AAN1GSC8-F1
#
_entry.id   AF-A0AAN1GSC8-F1
#
_cell.length_a   1.000
_cell.length_b   1.000
_cell.length_c   1.000
_cell.angle_alpha   90.00
_cell.angle_beta   90.00
_cell.angle_gamma   90.00
#
_symmetry.space_group_name_H-M   'P 1'
#
loop_
_entity.id
_entity.type
_entity.pdbx_description
1 polymer ?
#
loop_
_entity_poly.entity_id
_entity_poly.type
_entity_poly.pdbx_seq_one_letter_code
_entity_poly.pdbx_strand_id
1 'polypeptide(L)'
;MTRQRGVNYIAFPILGGAAVLGLYWIWGLLFLWWLVPAVRSGQAHFVFEVARSEDPLLYWAVLLLWGLSGVMMIAASLFPQYAPWLV
;
A
#
# COMPACT_ATOMS: atom_id res chain seq x y z
N MET A 1 12.05 0.00 23.17
CA MET A 1 10.99 -0.14 22.14
C MET A 1 11.60 -0.85 20.93
N THR A 2 10.97 -1.90 20.39
CA THR A 2 11.44 -2.49 19.12
C THR A 2 11.22 -1.48 17.98
N ARG A 3 12.18 -1.37 17.05
CA ARG A 3 12.14 -0.41 15.92
C ARG A 3 10.81 -0.43 15.16
N GLN A 4 10.24 -1.63 14.98
CA GLN A 4 8.93 -1.83 14.35
C GLN A 4 7.78 -1.17 15.13
N ARG A 5 7.77 -1.28 16.46
CA ARG A 5 6.74 -0.64 17.29
C ARG A 5 6.79 0.88 17.17
N GLY A 6 8.00 1.46 17.15
CA GLY A 6 8.17 2.90 16.95
C GLY A 6 7.63 3.37 15.60
N VAL A 7 7.94 2.65 14.51
CA VAL A 7 7.41 2.95 13.17
C VAL A 7 5.89 2.88 13.16
N ASN A 8 5.27 1.87 13.77
CA ASN A 8 3.82 1.75 13.81
C ASN A 8 3.14 2.89 14.59
N TYR A 9 3.70 3.31 15.73
CA TYR A 9 3.16 4.44 16.50
C TYR A 9 3.27 5.78 15.78
N ILE A 10 4.24 5.94 14.87
CA ILE A 10 4.38 7.13 14.02
C ILE A 10 3.46 7.02 12.79
N ALA A 11 3.43 5.87 12.14
CA ALA A 11 2.62 5.63 10.95
C ALA A 11 1.13 5.78 11.24
N PHE A 12 0.65 5.30 12.40
CA PHE A 12 -0.77 5.35 12.75
C PHE A 12 -1.39 6.75 12.73
N PRO A 13 -0.87 7.77 13.45
CA PRO A 13 -1.41 9.12 13.39
C PRO A 13 -1.20 9.80 12.03
N ILE A 14 -0.09 9.51 11.32
CA ILE A 14 0.15 10.06 9.97
C ILE A 14 -0.90 9.56 9.00
N LEU A 15 -1.12 8.24 8.96
CA LEU A 15 -2.09 7.62 8.06
C LEU A 15 -3.52 8.00 8.43
N GLY A 16 -3.85 8.05 9.73
CA GLY A 16 -5.14 8.53 10.21
C GLY A 16 -5.42 9.98 9.82
N GLY A 17 -4.45 10.88 10.04
CA GLY A 17 -4.55 12.27 9.61
C GLY A 17 -4.65 12.41 8.10
N ALA A 18 -3.88 11.62 7.35
CA ALA A 18 -3.95 11.59 5.89
C ALA A 18 -5.34 11.17 5.39
N ALA A 19 -5.97 10.19 6.03
CA ALA A 19 -7.33 9.77 5.68
C ALA A 19 -8.36 10.87 5.93
N VAL A 20 -8.31 11.54 7.08
CA VAL A 20 -9.23 12.65 7.42
C VAL A 20 -9.08 13.82 6.45
N LEU A 21 -7.84 14.12 6.04
CA LEU A 21 -7.53 15.24 5.14
C LEU A 21 -7.62 14.89 3.65
N GLY A 22 -7.97 13.65 3.29
CA GLY A 22 -8.03 13.20 1.89
C GLY A 22 -6.67 13.17 1.18
N LEU A 23 -5.56 12.98 1.92
CA LEU A 23 -4.19 12.94 1.37
C LEU A 23 -3.86 11.56 0.81
N TYR A 24 -4.44 11.24 -0.36
CA TYR A 24 -4.32 9.92 -0.99
C TYR A 24 -2.88 9.51 -1.33
N TRP A 25 -2.01 10.45 -1.71
CA TRP A 25 -0.62 10.12 -2.05
C TRP A 25 0.17 9.47 -0.90
N ILE A 26 -0.16 9.78 0.37
CA ILE A 26 0.50 9.17 1.53
C ILE A 26 0.18 7.68 1.61
N TRP A 27 -1.08 7.34 1.36
CA TRP A 27 -1.54 5.95 1.25
C TRP A 27 -0.96 5.25 0.03
N GLY A 28 -0.85 5.95 -1.10
CA GLY A 28 -0.22 5.42 -2.30
C GLY A 28 1.24 5.02 -2.07
N LEU A 29 2.00 5.88 -1.37
CA LEU A 29 3.39 5.57 -0.97
C LEU A 29 3.45 4.37 -0.02
N LEU A 30 2.50 4.22 0.89
CA LEU A 30 2.44 3.05 1.78
C LEU A 30 2.24 1.75 0.99
N PHE A 31 1.34 1.73 0.02
CA PHE A 31 1.13 0.54 -0.83
C PHE A 31 2.36 0.17 -1.64
N LEU A 32 3.03 1.17 -2.24
CA LEU A 32 4.28 0.92 -2.94
C LEU A 32 5.39 0.44 -2.00
N TRP A 33 5.45 0.98 -0.78
CA TRP A 33 6.38 0.53 0.24
C TRP A 33 6.16 -0.94 0.61
N TRP A 34 4.91 -1.41 0.72
CA TRP A 34 4.58 -2.80 1.03
C TRP A 34 5.03 -3.80 -0.03
N LEU A 35 5.18 -3.39 -1.29
CA LEU A 35 5.69 -4.28 -2.34
C LEU A 35 7.11 -4.78 -2.03
N VAL A 36 7.96 -3.93 -1.45
CA VAL A 36 9.36 -4.26 -1.19
C VAL A 36 9.53 -5.45 -0.23
N PRO A 37 8.97 -5.43 1.00
CA PRO A 37 9.04 -6.59 1.88
C PRO A 37 8.28 -7.78 1.32
N ALA A 38 7.13 -7.58 0.65
CA ALA A 38 6.35 -8.68 0.09
C ALA A 38 7.12 -9.47 -0.98
N VAL A 39 7.79 -8.78 -1.90
CA VAL A 39 8.66 -9.41 -2.92
C VAL A 39 9.84 -10.13 -2.28
N ARG A 40 10.43 -9.56 -1.22
CA ARG A 40 11.58 -10.16 -0.52
C ARG A 40 11.20 -11.40 0.30
N SER A 41 10.05 -11.38 0.96
CA SER A 41 9.57 -12.51 1.77
C SER A 41 8.87 -13.59 0.93
N GLY A 42 8.33 -13.21 -0.24
CA GLY A 42 7.41 -14.06 -1.00
C GLY A 42 6.05 -14.21 -0.31
N GLN A 43 5.72 -13.32 0.63
CA GLN A 43 4.47 -13.31 1.39
C GLN A 43 3.76 -11.97 1.18
N ALA A 44 2.48 -12.01 0.85
CA ALA A 44 1.65 -10.81 0.69
C ALA A 44 0.42 -10.90 1.59
N HIS A 45 0.05 -9.79 2.23
CA HIS A 45 -1.22 -9.70 2.94
C HIS A 45 -2.31 -9.27 1.96
N PHE A 46 -3.36 -10.08 1.87
CA PHE A 46 -4.63 -9.71 1.23
C PHE A 46 -5.73 -9.69 2.31
N VAL A 47 -6.69 -10.61 2.27
CA VAL A 47 -7.59 -10.90 3.40
C VAL A 47 -6.87 -11.79 4.43
N PHE A 48 -6.19 -12.82 3.92
CA PHE A 48 -5.23 -13.63 4.65
C PHE A 48 -3.85 -13.49 4.00
N GLU A 49 -2.83 -14.05 4.65
CA GLU A 49 -1.50 -14.12 4.05
C GLU A 49 -1.50 -15.08 2.86
N VAL A 50 -0.88 -14.66 1.76
CA VAL A 50 -0.74 -15.43 0.53
C VAL A 50 0.73 -15.62 0.24
N ALA A 51 1.17 -16.87 0.21
CA ALA A 51 2.54 -17.25 -0.09
C ALA A 51 2.72 -17.52 -1.59
N ARG A 52 3.77 -16.95 -2.19
CA ARG A 52 4.13 -17.19 -3.60
C ARG A 52 4.39 -18.68 -3.88
N SER A 53 4.87 -19.44 -2.90
CA SER A 53 5.12 -20.88 -3.04
C SER A 53 3.86 -21.73 -3.05
N GLU A 54 2.75 -21.23 -2.49
CA GLU A 54 1.50 -21.97 -2.36
C GLU A 54 0.50 -21.59 -3.46
N ASP A 55 0.29 -20.28 -3.67
CA ASP A 55 -0.56 -19.75 -4.73
C ASP A 55 0.13 -18.58 -5.46
N PRO A 56 1.00 -18.88 -6.46
CA PRO A 56 1.76 -17.85 -7.17
C PRO A 56 0.87 -16.90 -7.97
N LEU A 57 -0.25 -17.38 -8.51
CA LEU A 57 -1.14 -16.56 -9.33
C LEU A 57 -1.80 -15.49 -8.46
N LEU A 58 -2.40 -15.90 -7.33
CA LEU A 58 -3.03 -14.97 -6.40
C LEU A 58 -1.99 -14.01 -5.80
N TYR A 59 -0.82 -14.51 -5.42
CA TYR A 59 0.28 -13.68 -4.92
C TYR A 59 0.62 -12.52 -5.88
N TRP A 60 0.83 -12.81 -7.17
CA TRP A 60 1.16 -11.77 -8.14
C TRP A 60 0.00 -10.84 -8.44
N ALA A 61 -1.24 -11.34 -8.43
CA ALA A 61 -2.44 -10.52 -8.55
C ALA A 61 -2.56 -9.51 -7.41
N VAL A 62 -2.27 -9.93 -6.17
CA VAL A 62 -2.25 -9.07 -4.98
C VAL A 62 -1.14 -8.01 -5.10
N LEU A 63 0.07 -8.39 -5.50
CA LEU A 63 1.16 -7.42 -5.73
C LEU A 63 0.81 -6.38 -6.80
N LEU A 64 0.20 -6.81 -7.91
CA LEU A 64 -0.27 -5.91 -8.96
C LEU A 64 -1.35 -4.97 -8.43
N LEU A 65 -2.32 -5.48 -7.67
CA LEU A 65 -3.37 -4.68 -7.07
C LEU A 65 -2.81 -3.59 -6.15
N TRP A 66 -1.87 -3.94 -5.26
CA TRP A 66 -1.21 -2.97 -4.38
C TRP A 66 -0.39 -1.96 -5.18
N GLY A 67 0.36 -2.42 -6.19
CA GLY A 67 1.16 -1.53 -7.03
C GLY A 67 0.33 -0.55 -7.83
N LEU A 68 -0.74 -1.02 -8.49
CA LEU A 68 -1.67 -0.18 -9.23
C LEU A 68 -2.38 0.81 -8.30
N SER A 69 -2.90 0.34 -7.17
CA SER A 69 -3.51 1.23 -6.15
C SER A 69 -2.53 2.31 -5.70
N GLY A 70 -1.28 1.92 -5.41
CA GLY A 70 -0.22 2.83 -5.02
C GLY A 70 0.04 3.93 -6.05
N VAL A 71 0.21 3.55 -7.31
CA VAL A 71 0.44 4.48 -8.42
C VAL A 71 -0.76 5.38 -8.67
N MET A 72 -1.98 4.82 -8.70
CA MET A 72 -3.20 5.57 -8.97
C MET A 72 -3.49 6.63 -7.90
N MET A 73 -3.28 6.31 -6.62
CA MET A 73 -3.47 7.28 -5.53
C MET A 73 -2.47 8.44 -5.58
N ILE A 74 -1.22 8.17 -5.95
CA ILE A 74 -0.23 9.22 -6.18
C ILE A 74 -0.62 10.03 -7.42
N ALA A 75 -1.00 9.38 -8.52
CA ALA A 75 -1.43 10.03 -9.75
C ALA A 75 -2.66 10.94 -9.52
N ALA A 76 -3.64 10.51 -8.72
CA ALA A 76 -4.80 11.32 -8.38
C ALA A 76 -4.42 12.63 -7.67
N SER A 77 -3.37 12.60 -6.86
CA SER A 77 -2.85 13.79 -6.17
C SER A 77 -2.04 14.70 -7.11
N LEU A 78 -1.33 14.13 -8.09
CA LEU A 78 -0.56 14.89 -9.08
C LEU A 78 -1.41 15.45 -10.22
N PHE A 79 -2.51 14.78 -10.55
CA PHE A 79 -3.43 15.13 -11.62
C PHE A 79 -4.88 15.16 -11.10
N PRO A 80 -5.26 16.16 -10.29
CA PRO A 80 -6.57 16.22 -9.64
C PRO A 80 -7.76 16.17 -10.60
N GLN A 81 -7.59 16.66 -11.83
CA GLN A 81 -8.62 16.61 -12.88
C GLN A 81 -9.03 15.18 -13.28
N TYR A 82 -8.17 14.19 -13.05
CA TYR A 82 -8.45 12.78 -13.33
C TYR A 82 -8.76 11.98 -12.08
N ALA A 83 -8.74 12.60 -10.88
CA ALA A 83 -8.95 11.91 -9.62
C ALA A 83 -10.23 11.04 -9.56
N PRO A 84 -11.41 11.46 -10.08
CA PRO A 84 -12.62 10.63 -10.06
C PRO A 84 -12.52 9.30 -10.81
N TRP A 85 -11.52 9.14 -11.67
CA TRP A 85 -11.27 7.92 -12.44
C TRP A 85 -10.13 7.08 -11.86
N LEU A 86 -9.36 7.65 -10.91
CA LEU A 86 -8.16 7.04 -10.34
C LEU A 86 -8.39 6.51 -8.92
N VAL A 87 -9.27 7.15 -8.14
CA VAL A 87 -9.57 6.83 -6.73
C VAL A 87 -11.04 7.00 -6.38
#